data_AF-A0A0E9N0W9-F1
#
_entry.id   AF-A0A0E9N0W9-F1
#
_cell.length_a   1.000
_cell.length_b   1.000
_cell.length_c   1.000
_cell.angle_alpha   90.00
_cell.angle_beta   90.00
_cell.angle_gamma   90.00
#
_symmetry.space_group_name_H-M   'P 1'
#
loop_
_entity.id
_entity.type
_entity.pdbx_description
1 polymer ?
#
loop_
_entity_poly.entity_id
_entity_poly.type
_entity_poly.pdbx_seq_one_letter_code
_entity_poly.pdbx_strand_id
1 'polypeptide(L)' 'MLRWYIICKENDWQSFSVLKQQLPGTDYVGNDLYVFNTLGNKYRLIARIFFNPRTIFVKFIGTHADYDRVRLSDL' A
#
# COMPACT_ATOMS: atom_id res chain seq x y z
N MET A 1 0.47 0.08 11.64
CA MET A 1 1.77 0.18 10.97
C MET A 1 2.65 -1.05 11.18
N LEU A 2 3.04 -1.41 12.41
CA LEU A 2 3.88 -2.60 12.65
C LEU A 2 3.31 -3.90 12.04
N ARG A 3 2.00 -4.15 12.21
CA ARG A 3 1.32 -5.30 11.58
C ARG A 3 1.45 -5.32 10.05
N TRP A 4 1.29 -4.17 9.39
CA TRP A 4 1.40 -4.07 7.93
C TRP A 4 2.85 -4.39 7.49
N TYR A 5 3.83 -3.85 8.21
CA TYR A 5 5.24 -4.11 7.95
C TYR A 5 5.59 -5.60 8.09
N ILE A 6 5.16 -6.25 9.18
CA ILE A 6 5.38 -7.68 9.40
C ILE A 6 4.76 -8.50 8.27
N ILE A 7 3.49 -8.23 7.92
CA ILE A 7 2.82 -8.92 6.80
C ILE A 7 3.60 -8.75 5.49
N CYS A 8 4.03 -7.53 5.15
CA CYS A 8 4.80 -7.31 3.93
C CYS A 8 6.17 -8.00 3.96
N LYS A 9 6.79 -8.12 5.14
CA LYS A 9 8.11 -8.75 5.29
C LYS A 9 8.05 -10.29 5.23
N GLU A 10 6.98 -10.87 5.75
CA GLU A 10 6.83 -12.33 5.86
C GLU A 10 6.20 -12.97 4.62
N ASN A 11 5.68 -12.18 3.68
CA ASN A 11 4.98 -12.69 2.51
C ASN A 11 5.69 -12.34 1.20
N ASP A 12 5.77 -13.33 0.30
CA ASP A 12 6.33 -13.19 -1.04
C ASP A 12 5.21 -13.07 -2.07
N TRP A 13 4.69 -11.86 -2.28
CA TRP A 13 3.61 -11.65 -3.24
C TRP A 13 4.12 -11.66 -4.68
N GLN A 14 3.56 -12.56 -5.49
CA GLN A 14 3.89 -12.66 -6.91
C GLN A 14 3.07 -11.72 -7.79
N SER A 15 1.91 -11.28 -7.30
CA SER A 15 1.00 -10.40 -8.03
C SER A 15 0.06 -9.67 -7.08
N PHE A 16 -0.60 -8.63 -7.60
CA PHE A 16 -1.62 -7.90 -6.86
C PHE A 16 -2.77 -8.80 -6.39
N SER A 17 -3.16 -9.82 -7.18
CA SER A 17 -4.23 -10.74 -6.80
C SER A 17 -3.89 -11.50 -5.52
N VAL A 18 -2.64 -11.98 -5.37
CA VAL A 18 -2.19 -12.69 -4.16
C VAL A 18 -2.13 -11.72 -2.98
N LEU A 19 -1.62 -10.50 -3.21
CA LEU A 19 -1.60 -9.45 -2.19
C LEU A 19 -3.03 -9.14 -1.70
N LYS A 20 -3.99 -8.96 -2.60
CA LYS A 20 -5.38 -8.60 -2.27
C LYS A 20 -6.13 -9.72 -1.54
N GLN A 21 -5.74 -10.99 -1.72
CA GLN A 21 -6.27 -12.07 -0.88
C GLN A 21 -5.85 -11.93 0.59
N GLN A 22 -4.62 -11.48 0.86
CA GLN A 22 -4.13 -11.30 2.23
C GLN A 22 -4.48 -9.94 2.83
N LEU A 23 -4.56 -8.90 2.00
CA LEU A 23 -4.93 -7.54 2.37
C LEU A 23 -6.08 -7.06 1.48
N PRO A 24 -7.33 -7.49 1.76
CA PRO A 24 -8.50 -7.22 0.91
C PRO A 24 -8.83 -5.74 0.72
N GLY A 25 -8.51 -4.91 1.71
CA GLY A 25 -8.69 -3.46 1.67
C GLY A 25 -7.58 -2.71 0.93
N THR A 26 -6.82 -3.38 0.06
CA THR A 26 -5.79 -2.74 -0.77
C THR A 26 -6.38 -2.36 -2.12
N ASP A 27 -6.18 -1.10 -2.52
CA ASP A 27 -6.66 -0.58 -3.80
C ASP A 27 -5.49 -0.23 -4.72
N TYR A 28 -5.61 -0.58 -6.00
CA TYR A 28 -4.67 -0.18 -7.03
C TYR A 28 -5.13 1.14 -7.65
N VAL A 29 -4.25 2.13 -7.65
CA VAL A 29 -4.59 3.50 -8.11
C VAL A 29 -3.78 3.94 -9.33
N GLY A 30 -3.15 2.99 -10.03
CA GLY A 30 -2.33 3.24 -11.21
C GLY A 30 -0.86 3.53 -10.88
N ASN A 31 0.01 3.53 -11.90
CA ASN A 31 1.45 3.85 -11.76
C ASN A 31 2.19 2.99 -10.71
N ASP A 32 1.81 1.70 -10.64
CA ASP A 32 2.27 0.72 -9.65
C ASP A 32 2.03 1.15 -8.18
N LEU A 33 1.15 2.13 -7.94
CA LEU A 33 0.78 2.61 -6.61
C LEU A 33 -0.40 1.82 -6.04
N TYR A 34 -0.26 1.47 -4.77
CA TYR A 34 -1.24 0.73 -3.99
C TYR A 34 -1.54 1.48 -2.71
N VAL A 35 -2.83 1.60 -2.39
CA VAL A 35 -3.33 2.26 -1.19
C VAL A 35 -3.77 1.21 -0.19
N PHE A 36 -3.23 1.28 1.02
CA PHE A 36 -3.55 0.41 2.13
C PHE A 36 -4.30 1.18 3.22
N ASN A 37 -5.44 0.64 3.62
CA ASN A 37 -6.18 1.11 4.78
C ASN A 37 -5.56 0.53 6.06
N THR A 38 -5.01 1.38 6.93
CA THR A 38 -4.35 0.93 8.16
C THR A 38 -4.91 1.61 9.41
N LEU A 39 -4.71 0.98 10.58
CA LEU A 39 -5.15 1.48 11.90
C LEU A 39 -6.67 1.78 11.98
N GLY A 40 -7.51 0.84 11.56
CA GLY A 40 -8.97 1.00 11.63
C GLY A 40 -9.48 2.12 10.71
N ASN A 41 -8.96 2.18 9.48
CA ASN A 41 -9.25 3.17 8.44
C ASN A 41 -8.84 4.62 8.74
N LYS A 42 -8.15 4.88 9.87
CA LYS A 42 -7.69 6.23 10.24
C LYS A 42 -6.54 6.73 9.38
N TYR A 43 -5.73 5.83 8.83
CA TYR A 43 -4.57 6.16 8.02
C TYR A 43 -4.65 5.51 6.64
N ARG A 44 -4.05 6.19 5.67
CA ARG A 44 -3.75 5.69 4.33
C ARG A 44 -2.24 5.58 4.18
N LEU A 45 -1.80 4.42 3.70
CA LEU A 45 -0.42 4.20 3.28
C LEU A 45 -0.43 4.00 1.78
N ILE A 46 0.34 4.80 1.05
CA ILE A 46 0.54 4.64 -0.39
C ILE A 46 1.93 4.06 -0.58
N ALA A 47 2.02 2.95 -1.30
CA ALA A 47 3.29 2.36 -1.68
C ALA A 47 3.32 2.01 -3.16
N ARG A 48 4.49 2.20 -3.79
CA ARG A 48 4.78 1.62 -5.10
C ARG A 48 5.29 0.19 -4.91
N ILE A 49 4.68 -0.79 -5.56
CA ILE A 49 5.06 -2.20 -5.41
C ILE A 49 5.50 -2.75 -6.75
N PHE A 50 6.74 -3.23 -6.78
CA PHE A 50 7.27 -3.99 -7.89
C PHE A 50 7.32 -5.46 -7.50
N PHE A 51 6.36 -6.23 -7.99
CA PHE A 51 6.26 -7.65 -7.66
C PHE A 51 7.47 -8.44 -8.18
N ASN A 52 7.94 -8.20 -9.41
CA ASN A 52 9.08 -8.96 -9.95
C ASN A 52 10.37 -8.85 -9.09
N PRO A 53 10.88 -7.66 -8.76
CA PRO A 53 12.02 -7.51 -7.86
C PRO A 53 11.65 -7.57 -6.37
N ARG A 54 10.42 -7.94 -6.00
CA ARG A 54 9.94 -8.05 -4.60
C ARG A 54 10.21 -6.81 -3.75
N THR A 55 9.99 -5.64 -4.32
CA THR A 55 10.35 -4.36 -3.69
C THR A 55 9.12 -3.50 -3.46
N ILE A 56 9.02 -2.92 -2.25
CA ILE A 56 7.95 -2.02 -1.84
C ILE A 56 8.57 -0.68 -1.45
N PHE A 57 8.16 0.39 -2.13
CA PHE A 57 8.55 1.76 -1.81
C PHE A 57 7.38 2.47 -1.15
N VAL A 58 7.51 2.79 0.14
CA VAL A 58 6.52 3.62 0.83
C VAL A 58 6.66 5.06 0.32
N LYS A 59 5.58 5.58 -0.26
CA LYS A 59 5.51 6.93 -0.84
C LYS A 59 4.85 7.94 0.08
N PHE A 60 3.88 7.47 0.87
CA PHE A 60 3.12 8.33 1.77
C PHE A 60 2.51 7.53 2.91
N ILE A 61 2.46 8.13 4.10
CA ILE A 61 1.69 7.66 5.25
C ILE A 61 1.04 8.90 5.88
N GLY A 62 -0.28 8.91 6.00
CA GLY A 62 -1.00 10.04 6.58
C GLY A 62 -2.45 9.71 6.91
N THR A 63 -3.15 10.67 7.49
CA THR A 63 -4.58 10.54 7.79
C THR A 63 -5.41 10.59 6.50
N HIS A 64 -6.72 10.34 6.61
CA HIS A 64 -7.63 10.54 5.47
C HIS A 64 -7.60 11.99 4.94
N ALA A 65 -7.58 12.97 5.85
CA ALA A 65 -7.53 14.38 5.48
C ALA A 65 -6.21 14.77 4.80
N ASP A 66 -5.11 14.14 5.18
CA ASP A 66 -3.82 14.33 4.51
C ASP A 66 -3.84 13.68 3.13
N TYR A 67 -4.39 12.46 3.02
CA TYR A 67 -4.53 11.73 1.76
C TYR A 67 -5.34 12.50 0.73
N ASP A 68 -6.44 13.15 1.12
CA ASP A 68 -7.28 13.94 0.20
C ASP A 68 -6.53 15.12 -0.44
N ARG A 69 -5.39 15.53 0.13
CA ARG A 69 -4.54 16.60 -0.40
C ARG A 69 -3.40 16.08 -1.28
N VAL A 70 -3.16 14.78 -1.29
CA VAL A 70 -2.10 14.15 -2.07
C VAL A 70 -2.56 13.99 -3.52
N ARG A 71 -1.73 14.46 -4.45
CA ARG A 71 -1.91 14.15 -5.88
C ARG A 71 -1.11 12.91 -6.21
N LEU A 72 -1.79 11.85 -6.67
CA LEU A 72 -1.15 10.58 -7.01
C LEU A 72 -0.15 10.69 -8.16
N SER A 73 -0.29 11.70 -9.02
CA SER A 73 0.66 12.02 -10.08
C SER A 73 2.05 12.41 -9.57
N ASP A 74 2.12 12.89 -8.33
CA ASP A 74 3.34 13.48 -7.75
C ASP A 74 4.15 12.44 -6.95
N LEU A 75 3.70 11.18 -6.91
CA LEU A 75 4.30 10.05 -6.17
C LEU A 75 5.03 9.05 -7.09
#